data_AF-A0A965ZA27-F1
#
_entry.id   AF-A0A965ZA27-F1
#
_cell.length_a   1.000
_cell.length_b   1.000
_cell.length_c   1.000
_cell.angle_alpha   90.00
_cell.angle_beta   90.00
_cell.angle_gamma   90.00
#
_symmetry.space_group_name_H-M   'P 1'
#
loop_
_entity.id
_entity.type
_entity.pdbx_description
1 polymer ?
#
loop_
_entity_poly.entity_id
_entity_poly.type
_entity_poly.pdbx_seq_one_letter_code
_entity_poly.pdbx_strand_id
1 'polypeptide(L)'
;NLRVFNPEDDDYYFSLVLIEDDIVSPQKNSNPNVGETPIIHDYHHRHVLRGDINGIWGEQVDIAAGNQVTGTHTYTLSGEWEPENCSIIGYLYRNSTKEILHAAGVQVNE
;
A
#
# COMPACT_ATOMS: atom_id res chain seq x y z
N ASN A 1 8.24 29.03 4.62
CA ASN A 1 8.41 28.09 5.74
C ASN A 1 9.15 26.86 5.25
N LEU A 2 10.47 26.83 5.42
CA LEU A 2 11.27 25.63 5.17
C LEU A 2 11.15 24.76 6.43
N ARG A 3 10.49 23.60 6.33
CA ARG A 3 10.51 22.60 7.40
C ARG A 3 11.70 21.70 7.16
N VAL A 4 12.68 21.78 8.05
CA VAL A 4 13.78 20.81 8.09
C VAL A 4 13.24 19.56 8.75
N PHE A 5 13.35 18.42 8.08
CA PHE A 5 13.07 17.12 8.69
C PHE A 5 14.11 16.88 9.78
N ASN A 6 13.68 16.79 11.04
CA ASN A 6 14.54 16.33 12.14
C ASN A 6 14.21 14.85 12.41
N PRO A 7 15.03 13.90 11.94
CA PRO A 7 14.74 12.49 12.10
C PRO A 7 14.89 11.98 13.53
N GLU A 8 15.55 12.72 14.42
CA GLU A 8 16.04 12.20 15.72
C GLU A 8 14.97 12.00 16.82
N ASP A 9 13.71 12.41 16.62
CA ASP A 9 12.66 12.39 17.67
C ASP A 9 11.49 11.42 17.40
N ASP A 10 11.56 10.52 16.40
CA ASP A 10 10.46 9.60 16.09
C ASP A 10 10.95 8.20 15.67
N ASP A 11 10.08 7.21 15.86
CA ASP A 11 10.26 5.89 15.27
C ASP A 11 9.66 5.90 13.86
N TYR A 12 10.40 5.39 12.88
CA TYR A 12 9.91 5.28 11.51
C TYR A 12 9.60 3.84 11.19
N TYR A 13 8.52 3.63 10.45
CA TYR A 13 8.12 2.31 9.99
C TYR A 13 8.01 2.31 8.48
N PHE A 14 8.48 1.22 7.88
CA PHE A 14 8.37 0.95 6.47
C PHE A 14 7.42 -0.22 6.25
N SER A 15 6.35 0.03 5.51
CA SER A 15 5.34 -0.98 5.18
C SER A 15 5.41 -1.31 3.70
N LEU A 16 5.36 -2.61 3.41
CA LEU A 16 5.23 -3.16 2.07
C LEU A 16 3.88 -3.85 1.97
N VAL A 17 3.06 -3.42 1.02
CA VAL A 17 1.74 -4.00 0.77
C VAL A 17 1.60 -4.39 -0.68
N LEU A 18 0.86 -5.47 -0.91
CA LEU A 18 0.47 -5.91 -2.23
C LEU A 18 -0.92 -5.38 -2.55
N ILE A 19 -1.06 -4.81 -3.74
CA ILE A 19 -2.34 -4.42 -4.32
C ILE A 19 -2.58 -5.17 -5.64
N GLU A 20 -3.84 -5.40 -5.99
CA GLU A 20 -4.24 -5.93 -7.28
C GLU A 20 -5.24 -4.99 -7.96
N ASP A 21 -5.05 -4.82 -9.26
CA ASP A 21 -5.93 -4.11 -10.17
C ASP A 21 -6.84 -5.07 -10.94
N ASP A 22 -7.91 -4.53 -11.52
CA ASP A 22 -8.76 -5.21 -12.50
C ASP A 22 -9.49 -6.47 -12.01
N ILE A 23 -9.78 -6.55 -10.70
CA ILE A 23 -10.64 -7.61 -10.15
C ILE A 23 -12.07 -7.34 -10.62
N VAL A 24 -12.62 -8.23 -11.46
CA VAL A 24 -14.01 -8.13 -11.94
C VAL A 24 -14.95 -8.76 -10.92
N SER A 25 -15.81 -7.95 -10.30
CA SER A 25 -16.78 -8.41 -9.29
C SER A 25 -17.97 -7.44 -9.15
N PRO A 26 -19.12 -7.87 -8.59
CA PRO A 26 -20.26 -6.97 -8.45
C PRO A 26 -20.03 -5.82 -7.45
N GLN A 27 -20.41 -4.60 -7.84
CA GLN A 27 -20.44 -3.43 -6.95
C GLN A 27 -21.82 -2.74 -6.96
N LYS A 28 -22.24 -2.20 -5.81
CA LYS A 28 -23.52 -1.50 -5.64
C LYS A 28 -23.38 -0.25 -4.77
N ASN A 29 -23.92 0.88 -5.26
CA ASN A 29 -24.19 2.04 -4.40
C ASN A 29 -25.48 1.77 -3.59
N SER A 30 -25.40 1.91 -2.26
CA SER A 30 -26.56 1.73 -1.36
C SER A 30 -27.20 3.05 -0.91
N ASN A 31 -26.68 4.20 -1.33
CA ASN A 31 -27.18 5.52 -0.94
C ASN A 31 -27.81 6.25 -2.14
N PRO A 32 -29.15 6.32 -2.23
CA PRO A 32 -29.82 6.98 -3.35
C PRO A 32 -29.65 8.50 -3.37
N ASN A 33 -29.20 9.12 -2.26
CA ASN A 33 -28.94 10.56 -2.22
C ASN A 33 -27.64 10.97 -2.92
N VAL A 34 -26.75 10.02 -3.23
CA VAL A 34 -25.45 10.29 -3.88
C VAL A 34 -25.36 9.73 -5.29
N GLY A 35 -26.41 9.09 -5.80
CA GLY A 35 -26.47 8.57 -7.17
C GLY A 35 -27.43 7.39 -7.33
N GLU A 36 -27.50 6.87 -8.54
CA GLU A 36 -28.27 5.66 -8.84
C GLU A 36 -27.75 4.46 -8.03
N THR A 37 -28.63 3.49 -7.75
CA THR A 37 -28.32 2.30 -6.93
C THR A 37 -28.40 0.97 -7.70
N PRO A 38 -27.98 0.87 -8.98
CA PRO A 38 -27.96 -0.42 -9.67
C PRO A 38 -26.87 -1.33 -9.08
N ILE A 39 -26.99 -2.63 -9.35
CA ILE A 39 -25.86 -3.56 -9.21
C ILE A 39 -25.10 -3.53 -10.53
N ILE A 40 -23.81 -3.21 -10.47
CA ILE A 40 -22.89 -3.31 -11.59
C ILE A 40 -22.20 -4.67 -11.44
N HIS A 41 -22.60 -5.66 -12.24
CA HIS A 41 -22.12 -7.04 -12.08
C HIS A 41 -20.63 -7.20 -12.41
N ASP A 42 -20.16 -6.53 -13.46
CA ASP A 42 -18.78 -6.63 -13.97
C ASP A 42 -18.02 -5.34 -13.65
N TYR A 43 -17.97 -4.96 -12.37
CA TYR A 43 -17.21 -3.78 -11.96
C TYR A 43 -15.74 -4.13 -11.82
N HIS A 44 -14.86 -3.31 -12.40
CA HIS A 44 -13.42 -3.46 -12.33
C HIS A 44 -12.88 -2.75 -11.08
N HIS A 45 -12.62 -3.50 -10.02
CA HIS A 45 -12.00 -2.96 -8.81
C HIS A 45 -10.51 -2.68 -9.06
N ARG A 46 -10.03 -1.52 -8.61
CA ARG A 46 -8.63 -1.08 -8.75
C ARG A 46 -7.99 -0.92 -7.38
N HIS A 47 -6.68 -1.16 -7.31
CA HIS A 47 -5.83 -0.99 -6.15
C HIS A 47 -6.36 -1.67 -4.87
N VAL A 48 -6.92 -2.87 -5.02
CA VAL A 48 -7.46 -3.64 -3.89
C VAL A 48 -6.30 -4.16 -3.06
N LEU A 49 -6.27 -3.85 -1.76
CA LEU A 49 -5.27 -4.37 -0.83
C LEU A 49 -5.43 -5.90 -0.69
N ARG A 50 -4.38 -6.66 -1.03
CA ARG A 50 -4.38 -8.13 -1.02
C ARG A 50 -3.59 -8.71 0.14
N GLY A 51 -2.58 -8.01 0.62
CA GLY A 51 -1.80 -8.46 1.75
C GLY A 51 -0.73 -7.49 2.21
N ASP A 52 -0.29 -7.69 3.45
CA ASP A 52 0.91 -7.12 4.03
C ASP A 52 2.10 -8.06 3.82
N ILE A 53 3.20 -7.53 3.29
CA ILE A 53 4.40 -8.32 2.95
C ILE A 53 5.34 -8.43 4.14
N ASN A 54 5.41 -7.38 4.96
CA ASN A 54 6.29 -7.28 6.12
C ASN A 54 5.53 -6.97 7.42
N GLY A 55 4.29 -7.46 7.52
CA GLY A 55 3.42 -7.29 8.67
C GLY A 55 2.47 -6.09 8.56
N ILE A 56 1.32 -6.17 9.24
CA ILE A 56 0.23 -5.18 9.19
C ILE A 56 0.69 -3.75 9.51
N TRP A 57 1.72 -3.60 10.34
CA TRP A 57 2.32 -2.31 10.70
C TRP A 57 3.65 -2.03 10.00
N GLY A 58 4.11 -2.93 9.16
CA GLY A 58 5.46 -2.94 8.61
C GLY A 58 6.53 -3.19 9.67
N GLU A 59 7.75 -2.75 9.35
CA GLU A 59 8.93 -2.93 10.18
C GLU A 59 9.54 -1.58 10.55
N GLN A 60 10.09 -1.48 11.76
CA GLN A 60 10.78 -0.28 12.21
C GLN A 60 12.09 -0.12 11.42
N VAL A 61 12.39 1.10 10.98
CA VAL A 61 13.60 1.45 10.22
C VAL A 61 14.30 2.65 10.84
N ASP A 62 15.63 2.61 10.83
CA ASP A 62 16.47 3.72 11.26
C ASP A 62 16.89 4.55 10.03
N ILE A 63 16.31 5.74 9.90
CA ILE A 63 16.53 6.64 8.75
C ILE A 63 17.45 7.82 9.09
N ALA A 64 18.38 7.64 10.04
CA ALA A 64 19.38 8.66 10.34
C ALA A 64 20.07 9.20 9.07
N ALA A 65 20.33 10.51 9.06
CA ALA A 65 20.76 11.22 7.85
C ALA A 65 22.02 10.61 7.22
N GLY A 66 21.92 10.21 5.95
CA GLY A 66 23.00 9.59 5.19
C GLY A 66 23.04 8.07 5.22
N ASN A 67 22.17 7.41 6.00
CA ASN A 67 22.06 5.96 6.02
C ASN A 67 21.19 5.43 4.86
N GLN A 68 21.58 4.29 4.31
CA GLN A 68 20.77 3.50 3.41
C GLN A 68 20.26 2.27 4.18
N VAL A 69 18.94 2.11 4.24
CA VAL A 69 18.31 0.90 4.81
C VAL A 69 17.90 -0.02 3.66
N THR A 70 18.30 -1.28 3.74
CA THR A 70 17.94 -2.32 2.75
C THR A 70 17.34 -3.52 3.47
N GLY A 71 16.26 -4.08 2.92
CA GLY A 71 15.62 -5.30 3.40
C GLY A 71 15.23 -6.19 2.23
N THR A 72 15.16 -7.49 2.48
CA THR A 72 14.70 -8.49 1.51
C THR A 72 13.51 -9.22 2.11
N HIS A 73 12.40 -9.23 1.38
CA HIS A 73 11.18 -9.94 1.78
C HIS A 73 10.78 -10.91 0.67
N THR A 74 10.24 -12.06 1.09
CA THR A 74 9.68 -13.06 0.18
C THR A 74 8.18 -13.11 0.41
N TYR A 75 7.43 -13.05 -0.67
CA TYR A 75 5.97 -13.15 -0.64
C TYR A 75 5.52 -14.11 -1.74
N THR A 76 4.62 -15.03 -1.40
CA THR A 76 4.04 -15.97 -2.35
C THR A 76 2.65 -15.48 -2.72
N LEU A 77 2.43 -15.14 -3.99
CA LEU A 77 1.11 -14.79 -4.49
C LEU A 77 0.17 -15.98 -4.38
N SER A 78 -1.10 -15.71 -4.05
CA SER A 78 -2.14 -16.74 -4.17
C SER A 78 -2.31 -17.14 -5.62
N GLY A 79 -2.60 -18.42 -5.88
CA GLY A 79 -2.87 -18.91 -7.25
C GLY A 79 -4.20 -18.40 -7.85
N GLU A 80 -4.99 -17.66 -7.09
CA GLU A 80 -6.22 -16.99 -7.56
C GLU A 80 -5.96 -15.57 -8.09
N TRP A 81 -4.72 -15.07 -7.98
CA TRP A 81 -4.37 -13.68 -8.27
C TRP A 81 -3.64 -13.61 -9.59
N GLU A 82 -3.84 -12.51 -10.31
CA GLU A 82 -3.21 -12.29 -11.60
C GLU A 82 -1.94 -11.44 -11.42
N PRO A 83 -0.72 -12.02 -11.59
CA PRO A 83 0.52 -11.30 -11.29
C PRO A 83 0.71 -10.02 -12.11
N GLU A 84 0.30 -9.98 -13.38
CA GLU A 84 0.41 -8.75 -14.19
C GLU A 84 -0.44 -7.60 -13.67
N ASN A 85 -1.49 -7.91 -12.89
CA ASN A 85 -2.35 -6.92 -12.26
C ASN A 85 -1.90 -6.57 -10.84
N CYS A 86 -0.88 -7.25 -10.32
CA CYS A 86 -0.35 -7.01 -8.99
C CYS A 86 0.72 -5.91 -8.98
N SER A 87 0.74 -5.11 -7.91
CA SER A 87 1.78 -4.13 -7.64
C SER A 87 2.13 -4.11 -6.16
N ILE A 88 3.39 -3.81 -5.85
CA ILE A 88 3.85 -3.61 -4.47
C ILE A 88 3.95 -2.12 -4.20
N ILE A 89 3.32 -1.66 -3.12
CA ILE A 89 3.46 -0.31 -2.62
C ILE A 89 4.30 -0.35 -1.35
N GLY A 90 5.40 0.40 -1.36
CA GLY A 90 6.22 0.68 -0.18
C GLY A 90 5.96 2.08 0.32
N TYR A 91 5.72 2.24 1.63
CA TYR A 91 5.58 3.57 2.23
C TYR A 91 6.27 3.67 3.59
N LEU A 92 6.87 4.83 3.82
CA LEU A 92 7.55 5.21 5.04
C LEU A 92 6.68 6.16 5.84
N TYR A 93 6.46 5.87 7.12
CA TYR A 93 5.61 6.71 7.96
C TYR A 93 6.18 6.92 9.37
N ARG A 94 5.79 8.03 9.99
CA ARG A 94 6.07 8.33 11.41
C ARG A 94 5.18 7.51 12.32
N ASN A 95 5.76 6.80 13.28
CA ASN A 95 4.95 6.04 14.22
C ASN A 95 4.12 6.95 15.13
N SER A 96 4.65 8.10 15.58
CA SER A 96 3.92 8.98 16.51
C SER A 96 2.63 9.58 15.90
N THR A 97 2.67 9.99 14.64
CA THR A 97 1.58 10.74 13.97
C THR A 97 0.85 9.95 12.89
N LYS A 98 1.40 8.81 12.47
CA LYS A 98 0.96 8.03 11.30
C LYS A 98 1.01 8.79 9.97
N GLU A 99 1.74 9.91 9.92
CA GLU A 99 1.99 10.64 8.68
C GLU A 99 2.86 9.81 7.74
N ILE A 100 2.37 9.57 6.52
CA ILE A 100 3.17 9.00 5.43
C ILE A 100 4.08 10.09 4.87
N LEU A 101 5.38 9.86 4.92
CA LEU A 101 6.41 10.80 4.47
C LEU A 101 6.75 10.61 3.00
N HIS A 102 6.76 9.35 2.56
CA HIS A 102 7.09 8.95 1.21
C HIS A 102 6.42 7.63 0.87
N ALA A 103 6.04 7.47 -0.39
CA ALA A 103 5.52 6.22 -0.92
C ALA A 103 6.02 6.03 -2.36
N ALA A 104 6.26 4.79 -2.72
CA ALA A 104 6.61 4.38 -4.07
C ALA A 104 5.91 3.06 -4.40
N GLY A 105 5.64 2.85 -5.69
CA GLY A 105 5.02 1.63 -6.19
C GLY A 105 5.85 1.01 -7.31
N VAL A 106 5.82 -0.31 -7.39
CA VAL A 106 6.40 -1.08 -8.49
C VAL A 106 5.44 -2.19 -8.91
N GLN A 107 5.31 -2.39 -10.23
CA GLN A 107 4.52 -3.49 -10.78
C GLN A 107 5.24 -4.81 -10.51
N VAL A 108 4.49 -5.85 -10.18
CA VAL A 108 5.04 -7.21 -10.15
C VAL A 108 5.23 -7.62 -11.60
N ASN A 109 6.49 -7.74 -12.01
CA ASN A 109 6.85 -8.27 -13.33
C ASN A 109 7.27 -9.73 -13.15
N GLU A 110 6.84 -10.60 -14.06
CA GLU A 110 7.41 -11.95 -14.22
C GLU A 110 8.82 -11.93 -14.81
#